data_AF-A0A6B3IHC3-F1
#
_entry.id   AF-A0A6B3IHC3-F1
#
_cell.length_a   1.000
_cell.length_b   1.000
_cell.length_c   1.000
_cell.angle_alpha   90.00
_cell.angle_beta   90.00
_cell.angle_gamma   90.00
#
_symmetry.space_group_name_H-M   'P 1'
#
loop_
_entity.id
_entity.type
_entity.pdbx_description
1 polymer ?
#
loop_
_entity_poly.entity_id
_entity_poly.type
_entity_poly.pdbx_seq_one_letter_code
_entity_poly.pdbx_strand_id
1 'polypeptide(L)'
;DGIQLQTCIACAFSDYFPAPGRGLSGGLACFRGAKDAYRDTEGEDAVLDLWDRRTGFVQEIWSCKEFEVRPLRGAGTGHRGAFPLEPA
;
A
#
# COMPACT_ATOMS: atom_id res chain seq x y z
N ASP A 1 -3.65 -22.14 3.83
CA ASP A 1 -4.80 -21.24 3.92
C ASP A 1 -4.88 -20.62 5.31
N GLY A 2 -4.87 -19.29 5.36
CA GLY A 2 -4.86 -18.52 6.60
C GLY A 2 -5.88 -17.37 6.53
N ILE A 3 -6.08 -16.68 7.65
CA ILE A 3 -6.97 -15.52 7.73
C ILE A 3 -6.26 -14.30 7.13
N GLN A 4 -6.93 -13.59 6.22
CA GLN A 4 -6.46 -12.33 5.65
C GLN A 4 -7.31 -11.17 6.16
N LEU A 5 -6.64 -10.06 6.50
CA LEU A 5 -7.31 -8.84 6.94
C LEU A 5 -7.72 -8.00 5.73
N GLN A 6 -9.02 -7.71 5.59
CA GLN A 6 -9.54 -6.84 4.52
C GLN A 6 -9.60 -5.37 4.99
N THR A 7 -8.45 -4.75 5.16
CA THR A 7 -8.34 -3.32 5.51
C THR A 7 -7.25 -2.63 4.68
N CYS A 8 -7.28 -1.30 4.63
CA CYS A 8 -6.35 -0.53 3.81
C CYS A 8 -4.88 -0.77 4.21
N ILE A 9 -4.52 -1.15 5.43
CA ILE A 9 -3.13 -1.50 5.73
C ILE A 9 -2.64 -2.77 4.99
N ALA A 10 -3.55 -3.71 4.71
CA ALA A 10 -3.28 -4.96 4.00
C ALA A 10 -3.55 -4.89 2.49
N CYS A 11 -4.07 -3.77 2.01
CA CYS A 11 -4.40 -3.59 0.60
C CYS A 11 -3.12 -3.48 -0.26
N ALA A 12 -3.17 -4.00 -1.48
CA ALA A 12 -2.12 -3.81 -2.47
C ALA A 12 -1.92 -2.32 -2.76
N PHE A 13 -3.00 -1.58 -3.02
CA PHE A 13 -2.96 -0.21 -3.56
C PHE A 13 -2.96 0.89 -2.50
N SER A 14 -2.31 0.66 -1.37
CA SER A 14 -2.21 1.65 -0.30
C SER A 14 -0.80 1.72 0.23
N ASP A 15 -0.30 2.93 0.44
CA ASP A 15 1.04 3.11 0.95
C ASP A 15 1.18 4.32 1.86
N TYR A 16 2.21 4.31 2.70
CA TYR A 16 2.62 5.52 3.41
C TYR A 16 3.34 6.46 2.46
N PHE A 17 3.42 7.72 2.85
CA PHE A 17 4.30 8.66 2.17
C PHE A 17 5.76 8.19 2.33
N PRO A 18 6.52 7.99 1.24
CA PRO A 18 7.94 7.64 1.33
C PRO A 18 8.73 8.82 1.88
N ALA A 19 8.98 8.83 3.19
CA ALA A 19 9.76 9.87 3.84
C ALA A 19 10.60 9.31 4.99
N PRO A 20 11.86 9.75 5.12
CA PRO A 20 12.71 9.31 6.22
C PRO A 20 12.13 9.73 7.58
N GLY A 21 11.97 8.76 8.47
CA GLY A 21 11.69 9.00 9.89
C GLY A 21 10.30 9.54 10.23
N ARG A 22 9.31 9.51 9.33
CA ARG A 22 7.93 9.93 9.64
C ARG A 22 6.89 9.00 9.02
N GLY A 23 6.40 8.06 9.82
CA GLY A 23 5.04 7.56 9.64
C GLY A 23 4.08 8.67 10.08
N LEU A 24 3.42 9.34 9.14
CA LEU A 24 2.13 9.96 9.45
C LEU A 24 1.21 8.82 9.86
N SER A 25 1.26 8.42 11.13
CA SER A 25 0.55 7.27 11.63
C SER A 25 -0.96 7.51 11.46
N GLY A 26 -1.62 6.53 10.83
CA GLY A 26 -3.06 6.52 10.59
C GLY A 26 -3.49 6.82 9.16
N GLY A 27 -2.68 7.48 8.32
CA GLY A 27 -3.08 7.85 6.95
C GLY A 27 -2.27 7.14 5.86
N LEU A 28 -2.95 6.46 4.95
CA LEU A 28 -2.37 5.85 3.75
C LEU A 28 -2.82 6.61 2.50
N ALA A 29 -1.93 6.81 1.53
CA ALA A 29 -2.36 7.15 0.18
C ALA A 29 -3.07 5.95 -0.46
N CYS A 30 -4.19 6.19 -1.12
CA CYS A 30 -4.94 5.16 -1.85
C CYS A 30 -4.74 5.34 -3.36
N PHE A 31 -4.26 4.31 -4.03
CA PHE A 31 -3.99 4.27 -5.48
C PHE A 31 -5.06 3.50 -6.26
N ARG A 32 -6.31 3.43 -5.75
CA ARG A 32 -7.41 2.71 -6.43
C ARG A 32 -7.72 3.24 -7.84
N GLY A 33 -7.45 4.53 -8.10
CA GLY A 33 -7.57 5.15 -9.42
C GLY A 33 -6.35 4.94 -10.33
N ALA A 34 -5.30 4.27 -9.83
CA ALA A 34 -4.04 4.04 -10.53
C ALA A 34 -3.56 2.59 -10.36
N LYS A 35 -4.47 1.62 -10.19
CA LYS A 35 -4.15 0.20 -9.92
C LYS A 35 -3.13 -0.36 -10.90
N ASP A 36 -3.35 -0.15 -12.20
CA ASP A 36 -2.49 -0.69 -13.25
C ASP A 36 -1.04 -0.22 -13.11
N ALA A 37 -0.83 1.06 -12.79
CA ALA A 37 0.51 1.58 -12.57
C ALA A 37 1.13 1.10 -11.26
N TYR A 38 0.31 0.92 -10.21
CA TYR A 38 0.79 0.47 -8.91
C TYR A 38 1.23 -1.00 -8.92
N ARG A 39 0.68 -1.83 -9.83
CA ARG A 39 1.05 -3.26 -9.94
C ARG A 39 2.53 -3.48 -10.24
N ASP A 40 3.19 -2.51 -10.87
CA ASP A 40 4.61 -2.57 -11.22
C ASP A 40 5.52 -1.85 -10.20
N THR A 41 4.97 -1.46 -9.03
CA THR A 41 5.67 -0.62 -8.05
C THR A 41 6.30 -1.43 -6.92
N GLU A 42 7.57 -1.19 -6.67
CA GLU A 42 8.34 -1.76 -5.55
C GLU A 42 9.35 -0.72 -5.03
N GLY A 43 9.41 -0.54 -3.72
CA GLY A 43 10.32 0.41 -3.07
C GLY A 43 9.80 1.85 -2.93
N GLU A 44 10.56 2.64 -2.19
CA GLU A 44 10.24 4.04 -1.83
C GLU A 44 10.12 4.95 -3.06
N ASP A 45 11.14 4.95 -3.91
CA ASP A 45 11.22 5.85 -5.06
C ASP A 45 10.05 5.62 -6.04
N ALA A 46 9.72 4.35 -6.32
CA ALA A 46 8.64 4.02 -7.23
C ALA A 46 7.26 4.45 -6.69
N VAL A 47 7.04 4.39 -5.38
CA VAL A 47 5.81 4.92 -4.77
C VAL A 47 5.79 6.45 -4.81
N LEU A 48 6.93 7.10 -4.60
CA LEU A 48 7.05 8.56 -4.65
C LEU A 48 6.73 9.09 -6.05
N ASP A 49 7.21 8.42 -7.10
CA ASP A 49 6.90 8.76 -8.50
C ASP A 49 5.40 8.64 -8.84
N LEU A 50 4.67 7.76 -8.15
CA LEU A 50 3.23 7.61 -8.32
C LEU A 50 2.41 8.53 -7.41
N TRP A 51 3.03 9.25 -6.49
CA TRP A 51 2.33 9.89 -5.36
C TRP A 51 1.17 10.79 -5.80
N ASP A 52 1.36 11.61 -6.82
CA ASP A 52 0.35 12.54 -7.33
C ASP A 52 -0.79 11.89 -8.12
N ARG A 53 -0.70 10.58 -8.38
CA ARG A 53 -1.76 9.77 -8.97
C ARG A 53 -2.67 9.12 -7.92
N ARG A 54 -2.41 9.33 -6.63
CA ARG A 54 -3.27 8.85 -5.55
C ARG A 54 -4.68 9.42 -5.70
N THR A 55 -5.68 8.60 -5.42
CA THR A 55 -7.08 9.00 -5.35
C THR A 55 -7.40 9.83 -4.10
N GLY A 56 -6.56 9.74 -3.07
CA GLY A 56 -6.71 10.48 -1.81
C GLY A 56 -6.05 9.74 -0.66
N PHE A 57 -6.39 10.14 0.57
CA PHE A 57 -5.95 9.50 1.79
C PHE A 57 -7.06 8.65 2.42
N VAL A 58 -6.69 7.51 3.01
CA VAL A 58 -7.58 6.57 3.72
C VAL A 58 -6.98 6.19 5.07
N GLN A 59 -7.81 5.73 6.00
CA GLN A 59 -7.34 5.19 7.28
C GLN A 59 -6.90 3.74 7.14
N GLU A 60 -5.88 3.33 7.89
CA GLU A 60 -5.34 1.96 7.89
C GLU A 60 -6.40 0.87 8.08
N ILE A 61 -7.36 1.10 8.97
CA ILE A 61 -8.42 0.14 9.35
C ILE A 61 -9.63 0.17 8.42
N TRP A 62 -9.67 1.07 7.43
CA TRP A 62 -10.82 1.19 6.53
C TRP A 62 -10.94 -0.04 5.63
N SER A 63 -12.15 -0.53 5.43
CA SER A 63 -12.45 -1.62 4.49
C SER A 63 -13.26 -1.08 3.32
N CYS A 64 -12.80 -1.34 2.10
CA CYS A 64 -13.48 -0.89 0.88
C CYS A 64 -13.67 -2.04 -0.10
N LYS A 65 -14.57 -1.84 -1.07
CA LYS A 65 -14.89 -2.84 -2.12
C LYS A 65 -13.79 -3.02 -3.16
N GLU A 66 -12.86 -2.07 -3.25
CA GLU A 66 -11.74 -2.08 -4.19
C GLU A 66 -10.50 -2.81 -3.65
N PHE A 67 -10.60 -3.40 -2.46
CA PHE A 67 -9.50 -4.10 -1.81
C PHE A 67 -8.99 -5.25 -2.68
N GLU A 68 -7.67 -5.30 -2.84
CA GLU A 68 -6.95 -6.45 -3.39
C GLU A 68 -5.81 -6.78 -2.43
N VAL A 69 -5.53 -8.08 -2.27
CA VAL A 69 -4.51 -8.56 -1.35
C VAL A 69 -3.14 -8.09 -1.82
N ARG A 70 -2.37 -7.49 -0.90
CA ARG A 70 -0.98 -7.12 -1.14
C ARG A 70 -0.12 -8.36 -1.45
N PRO A 71 0.69 -8.34 -2.53
CA PRO A 71 1.64 -9.42 -2.81
C PRO A 71 2.61 -9.66 -1.65
N LEU A 72 3.13 -10.87 -1.53
CA LEU A 72 4.11 -11.22 -0.49
C LEU A 72 5.55 -10.83 -0.85
N ARG A 73 5.83 -10.51 -2.12
CA ARG A 73 7.16 -10.12 -2.62
C ARG A 73 7.08 -9.45 -3.99
N GLY A 74 8.07 -8.63 -4.33
CA GLY A 74 8.28 -8.07 -5.66
C GLY A 74 7.34 -6.92 -6.02
N ALA A 75 7.14 -6.71 -7.32
CA ALA A 75 6.25 -5.69 -7.86
C ALA A 75 4.84 -5.74 -7.26
N GLY A 76 4.27 -4.57 -6.98
CA GLY A 76 2.97 -4.39 -6.33
C GLY A 76 3.04 -4.43 -4.80
N THR A 77 4.22 -4.68 -4.21
CA THR A 77 4.44 -4.52 -2.77
C THR A 77 4.75 -3.08 -2.36
N GLY A 78 4.93 -2.15 -3.29
CA GLY A 78 5.16 -0.74 -2.97
C GLY A 78 6.33 -0.53 -1.99
N HIS A 79 6.24 0.52 -1.20
CA HIS A 79 7.30 0.94 -0.27
C HIS A 79 7.37 0.02 0.96
N ARG A 80 6.22 -0.41 1.48
CA ARG A 80 6.14 -1.17 2.75
C ARG A 80 6.53 -2.64 2.64
N GLY A 81 6.66 -3.19 1.43
CA GLY A 81 6.83 -4.64 1.27
C GLY A 81 5.54 -5.42 1.55
N ALA A 82 5.67 -6.67 2.01
CA ALA A 82 4.54 -7.55 2.31
C ALA A 82 3.73 -7.10 3.53
N PHE A 83 2.48 -7.58 3.65
CA PHE A 83 1.68 -7.45 4.88
C PHE A 83 0.98 -8.77 5.23
N PRO A 84 1.02 -9.23 6.50
CA PRO A 84 1.90 -8.71 7.57
C PRO A 84 3.38 -8.91 7.20
N LEU A 85 4.25 -8.05 7.74
CA LEU A 85 5.69 -8.28 7.63
C LEU A 85 6.02 -9.57 8.39
N GLU A 86 6.65 -10.53 7.72
CA GLU A 86 7.19 -11.68 8.42
C GLU A 86 8.38 -11.20 9.27
N PRO A 87 8.45 -11.57 10.57
CA PRO A 87 9.64 -11.32 11.37
C PRO A 87 10.85 -12.02 10.75
N ALA A 88 11.95 -11.30 10.62
CA ALA A 88 13.24 -11.87 10.21
C ALA A 88 13.82 -12.80 11.27
#